data_AF-A0A5C4LBY0-F1
#
_entry.id   AF-A0A5C4LBY0-F1
#
_cell.length_a   1.000
_cell.length_b   1.000
_cell.length_c   1.000
_cell.angle_alpha   90.00
_cell.angle_beta   90.00
_cell.angle_gamma   90.00
#
_symmetry.space_group_name_H-M   'P 1'
#
loop_
_entity.id
_entity.type
_entity.pdbx_description
1 polymer ?
#
loop_
_entity_poly.entity_id
_entity_poly.type
_entity_poly.pdbx_seq_one_letter_code
_entity_poly.pdbx_strand_id
1 'polypeptide(L)'
;MGRIFRLAKKWKGLALPCALSIAAVCVLPNDFIAIVSGELINFFGFVIAAVLPAMALTATTLRGSGMSVRRLMQLRDALDLQMKFWAGLVLYSFAAVALIVVAKPWIGCAAGATCTPQVLVEYKGFALDTRVGNGATNAAVAFLFGSVFFQLFNVVGGLRALLRVNAEAAIGEAQQRFDDRFADVDAHIARVKNPPGFGETVELPSMPDAGSGPR
;
A
#
# COMPACT_ATOMS: atom_id res chain seq x y z
N MET A 1 -24.93 17.48 -10.47
CA MET A 1 -25.60 16.16 -10.38
C MET A 1 -24.68 14.93 -10.47
N GLY A 2 -23.51 14.96 -11.14
CA GLY A 2 -22.66 13.76 -11.32
C GLY A 2 -21.96 13.16 -10.07
N ARG A 3 -21.77 13.91 -8.98
CA ARG A 3 -21.11 13.38 -7.75
C ARG A 3 -22.04 12.50 -6.90
N ILE A 4 -23.32 12.87 -6.81
CA ILE A 4 -24.34 12.15 -6.02
C ILE A 4 -24.63 10.79 -6.66
N PHE A 5 -24.69 10.72 -8.00
CA PHE A 5 -24.93 9.46 -8.71
C PHE A 5 -23.76 8.46 -8.59
N ARG A 6 -22.51 8.96 -8.53
CA ARG A 6 -21.33 8.11 -8.28
C ARG A 6 -21.28 7.59 -6.85
N LEU A 7 -21.71 8.40 -5.88
CA LEU A 7 -21.84 7.95 -4.49
C LEU A 7 -22.90 6.86 -4.40
N ALA A 8 -24.11 7.07 -4.91
CA ALA A 8 -25.19 6.08 -4.87
C ALA A 8 -24.79 4.72 -5.50
N LYS A 9 -24.01 4.72 -6.59
CA LYS A 9 -23.50 3.48 -7.20
C LYS A 9 -22.48 2.74 -6.32
N LYS A 10 -21.66 3.47 -5.56
CA LYS A 10 -20.72 2.88 -4.59
C LYS A 10 -21.44 2.24 -3.40
N TRP A 11 -22.53 2.85 -2.93
CA TRP A 11 -23.33 2.32 -1.82
C TRP A 11 -24.10 1.04 -2.19
N LYS A 12 -24.52 0.88 -3.45
CA LYS A 12 -25.18 -0.36 -3.90
C LYS A 12 -24.31 -1.61 -3.75
N GLY A 13 -23.00 -1.48 -3.94
CA GLY A 13 -22.05 -2.58 -3.74
C GLY A 13 -21.87 -2.99 -2.28
N LEU A 14 -22.13 -2.07 -1.33
CA LEU A 14 -22.04 -2.32 0.10
C LEU A 14 -23.38 -2.81 0.69
N ALA A 15 -24.50 -2.36 0.11
CA ALA A 15 -25.84 -2.71 0.60
C ALA A 15 -26.12 -4.23 0.50
N LEU A 16 -25.69 -4.87 -0.58
CA LEU A 16 -25.88 -6.30 -0.79
C LEU A 16 -25.17 -7.17 0.27
N PRO A 17 -23.85 -7.03 0.52
CA PRO A 17 -23.19 -7.81 1.56
C PRO A 17 -23.75 -7.51 2.94
N CYS A 18 -24.09 -6.25 3.26
CA CYS A 18 -24.74 -5.93 4.55
C CYS A 18 -26.09 -6.64 4.70
N ALA A 19 -26.93 -6.65 3.67
CA ALA A 19 -28.22 -7.35 3.68
C ALA A 19 -28.03 -8.87 3.84
N LEU A 20 -27.06 -9.45 3.13
CA LEU A 20 -26.71 -10.86 3.25
C LEU A 20 -26.17 -11.20 4.65
N SER A 21 -25.36 -10.32 5.26
CA SER A 21 -24.86 -10.51 6.62
C SER A 21 -25.99 -10.50 7.65
N ILE A 22 -26.95 -9.57 7.52
CA ILE A 22 -28.12 -9.51 8.42
C ILE A 22 -28.98 -10.75 8.24
N ALA A 23 -29.28 -11.14 7.00
CA ALA A 23 -30.05 -12.34 6.71
C ALA A 23 -29.36 -13.62 7.24
N ALA A 24 -28.04 -13.72 7.10
CA ALA A 24 -27.27 -14.84 7.62
C ALA A 24 -27.37 -14.95 9.15
N VAL A 25 -27.27 -13.82 9.88
CA VAL A 25 -27.41 -13.80 11.34
C VAL A 25 -28.83 -14.18 11.79
N CYS A 26 -29.86 -13.81 11.03
CA CYS A 26 -31.24 -14.15 11.39
C CYS A 26 -31.62 -15.61 11.09
N VAL A 27 -30.97 -16.26 10.12
CA VAL A 27 -31.38 -17.60 9.63
C VAL A 27 -30.48 -18.72 10.16
N LEU A 28 -29.20 -18.45 10.41
CA LEU A 28 -28.24 -19.49 10.79
C LEU A 28 -28.30 -19.80 12.30
N PRO A 29 -28.18 -21.08 12.69
CA PRO A 29 -28.10 -21.45 14.10
C PRO A 29 -26.80 -20.94 14.73
N ASN A 30 -26.86 -20.51 15.99
CA ASN A 30 -25.74 -19.89 16.72
C ASN A 30 -24.50 -20.81 16.79
N ASP A 31 -24.70 -22.13 16.89
CA ASP A 31 -23.60 -23.12 16.92
C ASP A 31 -22.81 -23.13 15.61
N PHE A 32 -23.50 -23.00 14.47
CA PHE A 32 -22.86 -22.91 13.17
C PHE A 32 -22.02 -21.63 13.06
N ILE A 33 -22.52 -20.50 13.57
CA ILE A 33 -21.78 -19.23 13.58
C ILE A 33 -20.52 -19.36 14.45
N ALA A 34 -20.60 -20.04 15.60
CA ALA A 34 -19.46 -20.24 16.49
C ALA A 34 -18.34 -21.09 15.84
N ILE A 35 -18.70 -22.13 15.09
CA ILE A 35 -17.74 -22.98 14.36
C ILE A 35 -17.10 -22.21 13.21
N VAL A 36 -17.93 -21.63 12.33
CA VAL A 36 -17.47 -20.88 11.15
C VAL A 36 -16.62 -19.67 11.54
N SER A 37 -16.90 -19.04 12.69
CA SER A 37 -16.07 -17.94 13.21
C SER A 37 -14.61 -18.34 13.44
N GLY A 38 -14.37 -19.57 13.94
CA GLY A 38 -13.01 -20.07 14.18
C GLY A 38 -12.25 -20.32 12.88
N GLU A 39 -12.93 -20.92 11.89
CA GLU A 39 -12.36 -21.16 10.57
C GLU A 39 -12.07 -19.86 9.82
N LEU A 40 -12.97 -18.87 9.91
CA LEU A 40 -12.76 -17.54 9.34
C LEU A 40 -11.55 -16.83 9.95
N ILE A 41 -11.37 -16.90 11.28
CA ILE A 41 -10.19 -16.31 11.94
C ILE A 41 -8.91 -16.97 11.41
N ASN A 42 -8.88 -18.30 11.30
CA ASN A 42 -7.73 -19.02 10.73
C ASN A 42 -7.48 -18.62 9.28
N PHE A 43 -8.53 -18.56 8.45
CA PHE A 43 -8.45 -18.13 7.06
C PHE A 43 -7.86 -16.72 6.92
N PHE A 44 -8.38 -15.74 7.68
CA PHE A 44 -7.84 -14.39 7.68
C PHE A 44 -6.39 -14.33 8.18
N GLY A 45 -6.03 -15.17 9.16
CA GLY A 45 -4.65 -15.35 9.60
C GLY A 45 -3.72 -15.77 8.46
N PHE A 46 -4.12 -16.76 7.65
CA PHE A 46 -3.36 -17.18 6.48
C PHE A 46 -3.26 -16.11 5.40
N VAL A 47 -4.36 -15.39 5.13
CA VAL A 47 -4.36 -14.28 4.16
C VAL A 47 -3.38 -13.20 4.59
N ILE A 48 -3.39 -12.78 5.86
CA ILE A 48 -2.48 -11.77 6.39
C ILE A 48 -1.02 -12.26 6.32
N ALA A 49 -0.76 -13.51 6.70
CA ALA A 49 0.56 -14.12 6.63
C ALA A 49 1.12 -14.18 5.20
N ALA A 50 0.27 -14.39 4.19
CA ALA A 50 0.66 -14.39 2.79
C ALA A 50 0.85 -12.98 2.19
N VAL A 51 0.01 -12.01 2.62
CA VAL A 51 0.01 -10.65 2.06
C VAL A 51 1.21 -9.81 2.54
N LEU A 52 1.66 -10.00 3.78
CA LEU A 52 2.80 -9.26 4.32
C LEU A 52 4.11 -9.47 3.51
N PRO A 53 4.54 -10.72 3.21
CA PRO A 53 5.69 -10.97 2.34
C PRO A 53 5.52 -10.40 0.94
N ALA A 54 4.32 -10.48 0.37
CA ALA A 54 4.04 -9.92 -0.96
C ALA A 54 4.22 -8.39 -0.99
N MET A 55 3.80 -7.68 0.06
CA MET A 55 4.04 -6.24 0.19
C MET A 55 5.53 -5.90 0.30
N ALA A 56 6.29 -6.66 1.09
CA ALA A 56 7.73 -6.46 1.25
C ALA A 56 8.49 -6.71 -0.07
N LEU A 57 8.13 -7.75 -0.82
CA LEU A 57 8.68 -8.01 -2.16
C LEU A 57 8.34 -6.87 -3.12
N THR A 58 7.10 -6.40 -3.13
CA THR A 58 6.65 -5.29 -3.98
C THR A 58 7.47 -4.02 -3.70
N ALA A 59 7.77 -3.70 -2.44
CA ALA A 59 8.59 -2.55 -2.05
C ALA A 59 10.06 -2.65 -2.46
N THR A 60 10.59 -3.87 -2.65
CA THR A 60 12.00 -4.13 -2.99
C THR A 60 12.24 -4.38 -4.48
N THR A 61 11.19 -4.64 -5.27
CA THR A 61 11.28 -4.87 -6.72
C THR A 61 11.63 -3.63 -7.55
N LEU A 62 11.65 -2.44 -6.96
CA LEU A 62 12.14 -1.22 -7.60
C LEU A 62 13.67 -1.26 -7.76
N ARG A 63 14.17 -2.07 -8.71
CA ARG A 63 15.55 -1.99 -9.19
C ARG A 63 15.57 -1.28 -10.53
N GLY A 64 16.09 -0.06 -10.52
CA GLY A 64 16.21 0.82 -11.69
C GLY A 64 17.31 0.37 -12.65
N SER A 65 17.07 -0.70 -13.42
CA SER A 65 17.92 -1.05 -14.56
C SER A 65 17.28 -0.54 -15.84
N GLY A 66 17.84 0.53 -16.42
CA GLY A 66 17.57 0.98 -17.79
C GLY A 66 16.22 1.65 -18.07
N MET A 67 15.36 1.89 -17.07
CA MET A 67 14.08 2.58 -17.27
C MET A 67 14.24 4.11 -17.28
N SER A 68 13.45 4.80 -18.10
CA SER A 68 13.39 6.27 -18.08
C SER A 68 12.75 6.78 -16.77
N VAL A 69 13.17 7.97 -16.32
CA VAL A 69 12.67 8.61 -15.07
C VAL A 69 11.14 8.66 -15.06
N ARG A 70 10.51 8.97 -16.19
CA ARG A 70 9.04 9.02 -16.33
C ARG A 70 8.37 7.66 -16.06
N ARG A 71 8.94 6.55 -16.56
CA ARG A 71 8.42 5.21 -16.30
C ARG A 71 8.61 4.83 -14.84
N LEU A 72 9.71 5.24 -14.23
CA LEU A 72 9.99 4.97 -12.81
C LEU A 72 8.98 5.68 -11.89
N MET A 73 8.61 6.93 -12.22
CA MET A 73 7.55 7.65 -11.51
C MET A 73 6.18 6.97 -11.65
N GLN A 74 5.81 6.53 -12.87
CA GLN A 74 4.56 5.79 -13.10
C GLN A 74 4.53 4.46 -12.33
N LEU A 75 5.66 3.75 -12.29
CA LEU A 75 5.79 2.51 -11.53
C LEU A 75 5.64 2.75 -10.02
N ARG A 76 6.26 3.80 -9.48
CA ARG A 76 6.10 4.20 -8.08
C ARG A 76 4.64 4.44 -7.73
N ASP A 77 3.91 5.18 -8.57
CA ASP A 77 2.51 5.50 -8.31
C ASP A 77 1.61 4.24 -8.38
N ALA A 78 1.92 3.30 -9.29
CA ALA A 78 1.24 2.01 -9.35
C ALA A 78 1.50 1.15 -8.10
N LEU A 79 2.75 1.10 -7.62
CA LEU A 79 3.13 0.36 -6.42
C LEU A 79 2.51 0.97 -5.16
N ASP A 80 2.43 2.31 -5.07
CA ASP A 80 1.75 2.98 -3.96
C ASP A 80 0.25 2.63 -3.93
N LEU A 81 -0.41 2.57 -5.09
CA LEU A 81 -1.81 2.15 -5.18
C LEU A 81 -1.98 0.68 -4.75
N GLN A 82 -1.09 -0.20 -5.21
CA GLN A 82 -1.08 -1.61 -4.80
C GLN A 82 -0.86 -1.76 -3.29
N MET A 83 0.05 -0.98 -2.71
CA MET A 83 0.31 -1.02 -1.27
C MET A 83 -0.86 -0.47 -0.45
N LYS A 84 -1.55 0.57 -0.94
CA LYS A 84 -2.81 1.06 -0.34
C LYS A 84 -3.91 -0.01 -0.39
N PHE A 85 -4.02 -0.74 -1.50
CA PHE A 85 -4.98 -1.84 -1.63
C PHE A 85 -4.69 -2.94 -0.61
N TRP A 86 -3.44 -3.43 -0.52
CA TRP A 86 -3.06 -4.46 0.43
C TRP A 86 -3.22 -4.01 1.89
N ALA A 87 -2.79 -2.79 2.22
CA ALA A 87 -2.97 -2.23 3.55
C ALA A 87 -4.44 -2.14 3.94
N GLY A 88 -5.31 -1.72 3.02
CA GLY A 88 -6.77 -1.70 3.22
C GLY A 88 -7.35 -3.09 3.46
N LEU A 89 -6.90 -4.09 2.69
CA LEU A 89 -7.34 -5.48 2.82
C LEU A 89 -6.92 -6.09 4.17
N VAL A 90 -5.68 -5.81 4.62
CA VAL A 90 -5.18 -6.26 5.93
C VAL A 90 -5.96 -5.60 7.05
N LEU A 91 -6.17 -4.27 6.98
CA LEU A 91 -6.92 -3.53 7.99
C LEU A 91 -8.38 -4.01 8.08
N TYR A 92 -9.01 -4.27 6.93
CA TYR A 92 -10.36 -4.83 6.86
C TYR A 92 -10.44 -6.23 7.47
N SER A 93 -9.46 -7.08 7.17
CA SER A 93 -9.39 -8.45 7.72
C SER A 93 -9.23 -8.44 9.24
N PHE A 94 -8.37 -7.57 9.78
CA PHE A 94 -8.23 -7.38 11.23
C PHE A 94 -9.53 -6.87 11.87
N ALA A 95 -10.23 -5.93 11.21
CA ALA A 95 -11.49 -5.39 11.72
C ALA A 95 -12.58 -6.47 11.74
N ALA A 96 -12.65 -7.29 10.69
CA ALA A 96 -13.56 -8.42 10.63
C ALA A 96 -13.27 -9.43 11.76
N VAL A 97 -12.01 -9.82 11.95
CA VAL A 97 -11.59 -10.73 13.03
C VAL A 97 -11.90 -10.14 14.41
N ALA A 98 -11.58 -8.87 14.65
CA ALA A 98 -11.86 -8.21 15.92
C ALA A 98 -13.36 -8.18 16.21
N LEU A 99 -14.18 -7.84 15.21
CA LEU A 99 -15.63 -7.83 15.34
C LEU A 99 -16.16 -9.24 15.64
N ILE A 100 -15.67 -10.26 14.95
CA ILE A 100 -16.05 -11.66 15.19
C ILE A 100 -15.70 -12.08 16.63
N VAL A 101 -14.49 -11.78 17.11
CA VAL A 101 -14.04 -12.13 18.46
C VAL A 101 -14.89 -11.40 19.52
N VAL A 102 -15.20 -10.12 19.31
CA VAL A 102 -16.05 -9.33 20.22
C VAL A 102 -17.50 -9.80 20.18
N ALA A 103 -18.02 -10.24 19.02
CA ALA A 103 -19.39 -10.67 18.85
C ALA A 103 -19.63 -12.11 19.33
N LYS A 104 -18.61 -12.97 19.32
CA LYS A 104 -18.71 -14.39 19.68
C LYS A 104 -19.37 -14.65 21.05
N PRO A 105 -19.05 -13.90 22.14
CA PRO A 105 -19.72 -14.05 23.43
C PRO A 105 -21.22 -13.70 23.39
N TRP A 106 -21.62 -12.77 22.54
CA TRP A 106 -23.01 -12.31 22.42
C TRP A 106 -23.86 -13.25 21.58
N ILE A 107 -23.27 -13.85 20.54
CA ILE A 107 -23.94 -14.78 19.63
C ILE A 107 -24.00 -16.19 20.21
N GLY A 108 -22.95 -16.62 20.94
CA GLY A 108 -22.88 -17.95 21.54
C GLY A 108 -23.83 -18.18 22.72
N CYS A 109 -24.41 -17.12 23.30
CA CYS A 109 -25.43 -17.28 24.33
C CYS A 109 -26.83 -17.39 23.72
N ALA A 110 -27.23 -18.62 23.41
CA ALA A 110 -28.60 -18.93 23.01
C ALA A 110 -29.61 -18.51 24.10
N ALA A 111 -30.75 -17.95 23.69
CA ALA A 111 -31.87 -17.63 24.57
C ALA A 111 -32.36 -18.91 25.27
N GLY A 112 -32.07 -19.06 26.56
CA GLY A 112 -32.47 -20.21 27.38
C GLY A 112 -31.34 -21.19 27.73
N ALA A 113 -30.16 -21.10 27.10
CA ALA A 113 -28.98 -21.81 27.58
C ALA A 113 -28.39 -21.01 28.74
N THR A 114 -28.30 -21.62 29.93
CA THR A 114 -27.42 -21.10 30.97
C THR A 114 -26.00 -21.16 30.42
N CYS A 115 -25.50 -20.03 29.92
CA CYS A 115 -24.06 -19.86 29.69
C CYS A 115 -23.39 -19.95 31.06
N THR A 116 -23.20 -21.17 31.54
CA THR A 116 -22.61 -21.45 32.83
C THR A 116 -21.23 -20.83 32.79
N PRO A 117 -20.92 -19.93 33.73
CA PRO A 117 -19.64 -19.24 33.74
C PRO A 117 -18.53 -20.29 33.75
N GLN A 118 -17.73 -20.32 32.69
CA GLN A 118 -16.44 -20.99 32.79
C GLN A 118 -15.54 -20.02 33.55
N VAL A 119 -15.42 -20.25 34.86
CA VAL A 119 -14.43 -19.57 35.69
C VAL A 119 -13.07 -19.98 35.13
N LEU A 120 -12.42 -19.04 34.43
CA LEU A 120 -11.18 -19.34 33.72
C LEU A 120 -10.05 -19.61 34.72
N VAL A 121 -10.05 -18.85 35.82
CA VAL A 121 -9.12 -18.96 36.95
C VAL A 121 -9.86 -18.49 38.21
N GLU A 122 -9.85 -19.32 39.26
CA GLU A 122 -10.27 -18.95 40.61
C GLU A 122 -9.05 -18.96 41.53
N TYR A 123 -8.71 -17.82 42.12
CA TYR A 123 -7.64 -17.75 43.10
C TYR A 123 -8.07 -16.88 44.28
N LYS A 124 -8.13 -17.47 45.47
CA LYS A 124 -8.45 -16.81 46.75
C LYS A 124 -9.72 -15.93 46.71
N GLY A 125 -10.82 -16.46 46.16
CA GLY A 125 -12.11 -15.75 46.08
C GLY A 125 -12.20 -14.71 44.96
N PHE A 126 -11.15 -14.57 44.14
CA PHE A 126 -11.21 -13.81 42.89
C PHE A 126 -11.56 -14.78 41.75
N ALA A 127 -12.80 -14.70 41.27
CA ALA A 127 -13.27 -15.47 40.11
C ALA A 127 -13.24 -14.60 38.86
N LEU A 128 -12.47 -15.03 37.86
CA LEU A 128 -12.38 -14.35 36.57
C LEU A 128 -13.52 -14.86 35.67
N ASP A 129 -14.70 -14.22 35.80
CA ASP A 129 -15.90 -14.52 35.01
C ASP A 129 -15.85 -13.78 33.66
N THR A 130 -16.15 -14.52 32.59
CA THR A 130 -16.11 -14.08 31.19
C THR A 130 -17.41 -13.46 30.70
N ARG A 131 -18.51 -13.55 31.47
CA ARG A 131 -19.84 -13.31 30.93
C ARG A 131 -20.16 -11.83 30.67
N VAL A 132 -20.02 -10.95 31.65
CA VAL A 132 -20.36 -9.51 31.54
C VAL A 132 -19.65 -8.66 32.60
N GLY A 133 -19.04 -9.26 33.63
CA GLY A 133 -18.75 -8.58 34.91
C GLY A 133 -17.38 -7.91 35.07
N ASN A 134 -16.35 -8.31 34.32
CA ASN A 134 -15.06 -7.63 34.40
C ASN A 134 -14.84 -6.80 33.15
N GLY A 135 -15.25 -5.52 33.21
CA GLY A 135 -14.83 -4.52 32.22
C GLY A 135 -13.33 -4.59 31.93
N ALA A 136 -12.51 -5.10 32.86
CA ALA A 136 -11.10 -5.41 32.69
C ALA A 136 -10.77 -6.43 31.57
N THR A 137 -11.50 -7.53 31.38
CA THR A 137 -11.18 -8.51 30.30
C THR A 137 -11.58 -7.97 28.94
N ASN A 138 -12.77 -7.36 28.83
CA ASN A 138 -13.21 -6.70 27.60
C ASN A 138 -12.32 -5.50 27.26
N ALA A 139 -11.90 -4.71 28.27
CA ALA A 139 -10.94 -3.63 28.09
C ALA A 139 -9.55 -4.16 27.70
N ALA A 140 -9.08 -5.28 28.27
CA ALA A 140 -7.82 -5.90 27.91
C ALA A 140 -7.84 -6.42 26.47
N VAL A 141 -8.93 -7.08 26.05
CA VAL A 141 -9.12 -7.53 24.66
C VAL A 141 -9.20 -6.34 23.71
N ALA A 142 -9.99 -5.31 24.04
CA ALA A 142 -10.08 -4.08 23.26
C ALA A 142 -8.73 -3.34 23.17
N PHE A 143 -7.95 -3.33 24.26
CA PHE A 143 -6.60 -2.77 24.30
C PHE A 143 -5.61 -3.58 23.44
N LEU A 144 -5.65 -4.92 23.51
CA LEU A 144 -4.84 -5.80 22.66
C LEU A 144 -5.19 -5.59 21.18
N PHE A 145 -6.47 -5.53 20.83
CA PHE A 145 -6.86 -5.18 19.46
C PHE A 145 -6.40 -3.77 19.07
N GLY A 146 -6.66 -2.77 19.90
CA GLY A 146 -6.26 -1.39 19.63
C GLY A 146 -4.75 -1.23 19.42
N SER A 147 -3.94 -1.91 20.25
CA SER A 147 -2.48 -1.93 20.11
C SER A 147 -2.00 -2.66 18.86
N VAL A 148 -2.63 -3.78 18.49
CA VAL A 148 -2.36 -4.48 17.21
C VAL A 148 -2.71 -3.59 16.02
N PHE A 149 -3.86 -2.90 16.06
CA PHE A 149 -4.25 -1.94 15.02
C PHE A 149 -3.25 -0.79 14.91
N PHE A 150 -2.86 -0.20 16.04
CA PHE A 150 -1.86 0.86 16.08
C PHE A 150 -0.53 0.39 15.48
N GLN A 151 -0.07 -0.79 15.87
CA GLN A 151 1.15 -1.40 15.33
C GLN A 151 1.05 -1.63 13.82
N LEU A 152 -0.10 -2.11 13.35
CA LEU A 152 -0.34 -2.32 11.92
C LEU A 152 -0.28 -1.00 11.14
N PHE A 153 -0.86 0.08 11.65
CA PHE A 153 -0.75 1.41 11.03
C PHE A 153 0.71 1.88 10.97
N ASN A 154 1.49 1.65 12.02
CA ASN A 154 2.92 1.97 12.04
C ASN A 154 3.70 1.16 11.00
N VAL A 155 3.41 -0.14 10.86
CA VAL A 155 4.04 -1.01 9.84
C VAL A 155 3.71 -0.52 8.43
N VAL A 156 2.44 -0.20 8.15
CA VAL A 156 2.02 0.35 6.85
C VAL A 156 2.70 1.69 6.58
N GLY A 157 2.81 2.55 7.60
CA GLY A 157 3.55 3.81 7.51
C GLY A 157 5.04 3.60 7.19
N GLY A 158 5.69 2.68 7.89
CA GLY A 158 7.09 2.31 7.67
C GLY A 158 7.33 1.76 6.26
N LEU A 159 6.47 0.87 5.77
CA LEU A 159 6.56 0.35 4.40
C LEU A 159 6.43 1.47 3.36
N ARG A 160 5.47 2.41 3.55
CA ARG A 160 5.31 3.55 2.64
C ARG A 160 6.54 4.46 2.65
N ALA A 161 7.13 4.69 3.82
CA ALA A 161 8.36 5.45 3.94
C ALA A 161 9.52 4.75 3.20
N LEU A 162 9.69 3.44 3.37
CA LEU A 162 10.70 2.66 2.65
C LEU A 162 10.52 2.72 1.13
N LEU A 163 9.28 2.57 0.64
CA LEU A 163 8.98 2.67 -0.78
C LEU A 163 9.32 4.05 -1.34
N ARG A 164 9.01 5.11 -0.58
CA ARG A 164 9.37 6.49 -0.94
C ARG A 164 10.89 6.68 -1.01
N VAL A 165 11.63 6.23 0.00
CA VAL A 165 13.10 6.33 0.04
C VAL A 165 13.73 5.54 -1.13
N ASN A 166 13.27 4.31 -1.38
CA ASN A 166 13.74 3.50 -2.50
C ASN A 166 13.45 4.17 -3.85
N ALA A 167 12.28 4.78 -4.00
CA ALA A 167 11.92 5.48 -5.22
C ALA A 167 12.74 6.77 -5.41
N GLU A 168 12.99 7.54 -4.35
CA GLU A 168 13.83 8.74 -4.39
C GLU A 168 15.29 8.38 -4.75
N ALA A 169 15.84 7.32 -4.14
CA ALA A 169 17.18 6.82 -4.49
C ALA A 169 17.26 6.36 -5.96
N ALA A 170 16.28 5.59 -6.43
CA ALA A 170 16.25 5.11 -7.81
C ALA A 170 16.06 6.24 -8.84
N ILE A 171 15.31 7.30 -8.50
CA ILE A 171 15.19 8.51 -9.34
C ILE A 171 16.52 9.27 -9.37
N GLY A 172 17.18 9.41 -8.22
CA GLY A 172 18.49 10.07 -8.12
C GLY A 172 19.56 9.36 -8.96
N GLU A 173 19.65 8.03 -8.86
CA GLU A 173 20.56 7.24 -9.72
C GLU A 173 20.24 7.39 -11.21
N ALA A 174 18.95 7.42 -11.57
CA ALA A 174 18.55 7.60 -12.96
C ALA A 174 18.95 8.98 -13.47
N GLN A 175 18.71 10.05 -12.70
CA GLN A 175 19.09 11.42 -13.04
C GLN A 175 20.61 11.54 -13.21
N GLN A 176 21.39 11.02 -12.27
CA GLN A 176 22.84 11.03 -12.37
C GLN A 176 23.34 10.33 -13.64
N ARG A 177 22.77 9.16 -13.99
CA ARG A 177 23.10 8.48 -15.26
C ARG A 177 22.69 9.27 -16.51
N PHE A 178 21.63 10.06 -16.43
CA PHE A 178 21.24 10.94 -17.55
C PHE A 178 22.23 12.10 -17.68
N ASP A 179 22.60 12.74 -16.57
CA ASP A 179 23.55 13.85 -16.54
C ASP A 179 24.95 13.40 -17.02
N ASP A 180 25.42 12.23 -16.56
CA ASP A 180 26.69 11.63 -17.02
C ASP A 180 26.69 11.39 -18.54
N ARG A 181 25.56 10.95 -19.11
CA ARG A 181 25.43 10.76 -20.57
C ARG A 181 25.43 12.08 -21.32
N PHE A 182 24.81 13.13 -20.79
CA PHE A 182 24.84 14.46 -21.41
C PHE A 182 26.25 15.06 -21.35
N ALA A 183 26.96 14.92 -20.23
CA ALA A 183 28.33 15.37 -20.10
C ALA A 183 29.27 14.67 -21.09
N ASP A 184 29.10 13.36 -21.31
CA ASP A 184 29.87 12.61 -22.31
C ASP A 184 29.54 13.04 -23.75
N VAL A 185 28.27 13.28 -24.06
CA VAL A 185 27.84 13.80 -25.38
C VAL A 185 28.40 15.20 -25.63
N ASP A 186 28.39 16.09 -24.63
CA ASP A 186 28.96 17.44 -24.75
C ASP A 186 30.48 17.38 -24.97
N ALA A 187 31.18 16.49 -24.27
CA ALA A 187 32.60 16.25 -24.50
C ALA A 187 32.87 15.70 -25.92
N HIS A 188 31.98 14.86 -26.45
CA HIS A 188 32.09 14.34 -27.81
C HIS A 188 31.82 15.41 -28.87
N ILE A 189 30.78 16.24 -28.67
CA ILE A 189 30.49 17.39 -29.54
C ILE A 189 31.66 18.38 -29.51
N ALA A 190 32.23 18.67 -28.35
CA ALA A 190 33.40 19.55 -28.23
C ALA A 190 34.61 19.02 -29.02
N ARG A 191 34.81 17.69 -29.08
CA ARG A 191 35.86 17.06 -29.91
C ARG A 191 35.57 17.14 -31.40
N VAL A 192 34.30 17.03 -31.81
CA VAL A 192 33.90 17.06 -33.22
C VAL A 192 33.85 18.49 -33.77
N LYS A 193 33.59 19.50 -32.91
CA LYS A 193 33.27 20.86 -33.37
C LYS A 193 34.45 21.64 -33.96
N ASN A 194 35.70 21.20 -33.84
CA ASN A 194 36.83 21.85 -34.52
C ASN A 194 37.95 20.85 -34.89
N PRO A 195 37.86 20.16 -36.05
CA PRO A 195 39.08 19.69 -36.68
C PRO A 195 39.95 20.90 -37.03
N PRO A 196 41.28 20.84 -36.86
CA PRO A 196 42.17 21.94 -37.24
C PRO A 196 41.92 22.32 -38.71
N GLY A 197 41.52 23.57 -38.97
CA GLY A 197 41.21 24.11 -40.29
C GLY A 197 39.73 24.40 -40.60
N PHE A 198 38.77 24.01 -39.74
CA PHE A 198 37.36 24.36 -39.95
C PHE A 198 37.05 25.76 -39.41
N GLY A 199 36.68 26.70 -40.28
CA GLY A 199 36.42 28.10 -39.92
C GLY A 199 37.61 29.06 -40.11
N GLU A 200 38.73 28.60 -40.68
CA GLU A 200 39.69 29.52 -41.28
C GLU A 200 38.99 30.22 -42.46
N THR A 201 38.72 31.51 -42.30
CA THR A 201 38.36 32.38 -43.41
C THR A 201 39.58 32.47 -44.30
N VAL A 202 39.64 31.62 -45.34
CA VAL A 202 40.60 31.80 -46.42
C VAL A 202 40.25 33.13 -47.09
N GLU A 203 41.06 34.16 -46.84
CA GLU A 203 40.98 35.40 -47.61
C GLU A 203 41.21 35.05 -49.07
N LEU A 204 40.14 35.12 -49.86
CA LEU A 204 40.24 34.95 -51.30
C LEU A 204 41.13 36.08 -51.83
N PRO A 205 42.13 35.78 -52.67
CA PRO A 205 42.95 36.81 -53.30
C PRO A 205 42.04 37.88 -53.91
N SER A 206 42.25 39.14 -53.52
CA SER A 206 41.51 40.25 -54.09
C SER A 206 41.65 40.18 -55.61
N MET A 207 40.54 40.02 -56.32
CA MET A 207 40.59 40.02 -57.78
C MET A 207 41.12 41.39 -58.22
N PRO A 208 42.18 41.44 -59.05
CA PRO A 208 42.66 42.70 -59.58
C PRO A 208 41.52 43.38 -60.32
N ASP A 209 41.27 44.64 -59.97
CA ASP A 209 40.21 45.46 -60.53
C ASP A 209 40.27 45.42 -62.07
N ALA A 210 39.35 44.66 -62.65
CA ALA A 210 39.20 44.57 -64.08
C ALA A 210 38.57 45.87 -64.60
N GLY A 211 39.42 46.84 -64.94
CA GLY A 211 39.09 47.85 -65.93
C GLY A 211 38.74 49.24 -65.38
N SER A 212 39.77 50.01 -65.00
CA SER A 212 39.80 51.43 -65.30
C SER A 212 40.51 51.64 -66.65
N GLY A 213 39.80 51.28 -67.73
CA GLY A 213 40.23 51.63 -69.07
C GLY A 213 40.23 53.16 -69.25
N PRO A 214 41.32 53.77 -69.75
CA PRO A 214 41.41 55.21 -69.97
C PRO A 214 40.37 55.64 -71.01
N ARG A 215 39.59 56.67 -70.66
CA ARG A 215 38.77 57.45 -71.61
C ARG A 215 39.57 58.65 -72.09
#